data_AF-A0A537Z4T0-F1
#
_entry.id   AF-A0A537Z4T0-F1
#
_cell.length_a   1.000
_cell.length_b   1.000
_cell.length_c   1.000
_cell.angle_alpha   90.00
_cell.angle_beta   90.00
_cell.angle_gamma   90.00
#
_symmetry.space_group_name_H-M   'P 1'
#
loop_
_entity.id
_entity.type
_entity.pdbx_description
1 polymer ?
#
loop_
_entity_poly.entity_id
_entity_poly.type
_entity_poly.pdbx_seq_one_letter_code
_entity_poly.pdbx_strand_id
1 'polypeptide(L)'
;MFRASLRDAPRSRRHHSCPHRPRRLLRAARRCRRHRGARGDQPQGQPVAVLREADVDVPPRRDEGQLHRLHGRARTRRHQATLEQRRPDSGVREALLEGPPHGHAERRAAEARPLDAPASGHELRRQRANHNHRRARREARLTEPLGALGVYNGVMRRAALTFAAAIALLAWPGAAAIAADKNVSAEDNFFNPMSVSIFVGDTVTWHNAGSNPHNVWANDGSFKVGGAPVTHQPTSNHWTDSFTFNSPGTFRYYCTQHGTKDGRGMVGKVVVIDPNDRTPPKISSLKAKPGTLCTKKTQSCKHPGTHVNFTLSEDATVKGAVKPDGSKKPFAQAFKTSGHKGKNSFKWGAKGLKPGKYVLRLQGTDLNGNKSSFSTTKFTVRKS
;
A
#
# COMPACT_ATOMS: atom_id res chain seq x y z
N MET A 1 52.73 -50.20 -1.38
CA MET A 1 54.12 -50.28 -1.88
C MET A 1 54.23 -49.36 -3.11
N PHE A 2 55.41 -48.76 -3.37
CA PHE A 2 55.72 -47.82 -4.49
C PHE A 2 54.84 -46.53 -4.55
N ARG A 3 55.38 -45.31 -4.43
CA ARG A 3 56.31 -44.54 -5.29
C ARG A 3 55.75 -44.29 -6.71
N ALA A 4 55.42 -43.10 -7.22
CA ALA A 4 55.86 -41.68 -7.06
C ALA A 4 56.89 -41.18 -8.09
N SER A 5 56.62 -40.03 -8.74
CA SER A 5 57.61 -39.12 -9.33
C SER A 5 57.00 -37.72 -9.61
N LEU A 6 57.85 -36.74 -9.95
CA LEU A 6 57.59 -35.32 -10.20
C LEU A 6 58.20 -34.88 -11.55
N ARG A 7 58.15 -33.56 -11.85
CA ARG A 7 58.88 -32.81 -12.91
C ARG A 7 58.23 -32.80 -14.31
N ASP A 8 58.44 -31.80 -15.17
CA ASP A 8 58.83 -30.37 -15.01
C ASP A 8 58.38 -29.59 -16.28
N ALA A 9 58.39 -28.25 -16.24
CA ALA A 9 58.02 -27.40 -17.38
C ALA A 9 59.23 -26.70 -18.04
N PRO A 10 59.11 -26.22 -19.31
CA PRO A 10 59.74 -24.95 -19.65
C PRO A 10 58.99 -24.00 -20.62
N ARG A 11 58.71 -22.78 -20.13
CA ARG A 11 59.01 -21.46 -20.74
C ARG A 11 58.82 -21.17 -22.26
N SER A 12 57.74 -20.41 -22.54
CA SER A 12 57.74 -19.05 -23.14
C SER A 12 58.26 -18.71 -24.56
N ARG A 13 57.46 -17.92 -25.31
CA ARG A 13 57.70 -16.50 -25.72
C ARG A 13 56.35 -15.89 -26.21
N ARG A 14 55.96 -14.66 -25.85
CA ARG A 14 56.21 -13.34 -26.51
C ARG A 14 55.91 -13.38 -28.03
N HIS A 15 55.14 -12.50 -28.68
CA HIS A 15 54.97 -11.03 -28.62
C HIS A 15 53.56 -10.64 -29.23
N HIS A 16 53.04 -9.39 -29.31
CA HIS A 16 53.34 -8.06 -28.75
C HIS A 16 52.03 -7.21 -28.69
N SER A 17 52.02 -6.12 -27.91
CA SER A 17 50.93 -5.13 -27.83
C SER A 17 51.19 -3.90 -28.72
N CYS A 18 50.15 -3.17 -29.18
CA CYS A 18 50.24 -1.72 -29.45
C CYS A 18 48.84 -1.01 -29.56
N PRO A 19 48.72 0.32 -29.33
CA PRO A 19 47.42 1.01 -29.07
C PRO A 19 47.15 2.32 -29.87
N HIS A 20 46.10 3.07 -29.46
CA HIS A 20 45.78 4.51 -29.72
C HIS A 20 45.10 5.00 -31.03
N ARG A 21 43.79 5.34 -30.92
CA ARG A 21 43.18 6.72 -30.93
C ARG A 21 43.99 7.92 -31.53
N PRO A 22 43.35 9.05 -31.97
CA PRO A 22 42.16 9.25 -32.83
C PRO A 22 42.18 10.55 -33.72
N ARG A 23 41.27 10.71 -34.71
CA ARG A 23 40.67 11.99 -35.23
C ARG A 23 39.62 11.63 -36.31
N ARG A 24 38.38 12.15 -36.40
CA ARG A 24 37.81 13.53 -36.44
C ARG A 24 37.76 14.11 -37.87
N LEU A 25 36.57 14.12 -38.51
CA LEU A 25 35.90 15.31 -39.10
C LEU A 25 34.64 15.00 -39.97
N LEU A 26 33.67 15.94 -39.92
CA LEU A 26 32.74 16.42 -40.96
C LEU A 26 31.72 15.52 -41.72
N ARG A 27 30.45 15.75 -41.35
CA ARG A 27 29.31 16.27 -42.16
C ARG A 27 28.54 15.43 -43.19
N ALA A 28 27.26 15.82 -43.22
CA ALA A 28 26.29 15.84 -44.31
C ALA A 28 25.47 14.56 -44.57
N ALA A 29 24.16 14.78 -44.69
CA ALA A 29 23.18 13.76 -45.06
C ALA A 29 22.71 13.98 -46.51
N ARG A 30 22.17 12.93 -47.13
CA ARG A 30 21.14 13.07 -48.18
C ARG A 30 20.13 11.93 -48.06
N ARG A 31 18.87 12.25 -48.34
CA ARG A 31 17.78 11.27 -48.48
C ARG A 31 17.73 10.82 -49.94
N CYS A 32 17.57 9.51 -50.16
CA CYS A 32 17.00 8.98 -51.40
C CYS A 32 15.62 8.36 -51.11
N ARG A 33 14.77 8.23 -52.13
CA ARG A 33 13.35 7.91 -52.04
C ARG A 33 12.92 7.31 -53.39
N ARG A 34 11.91 6.41 -53.40
CA ARG A 34 11.31 5.72 -54.59
C ARG A 34 12.17 4.55 -55.15
N HIS A 35 11.62 3.50 -55.79
CA HIS A 35 10.21 3.09 -56.01
C HIS A 35 10.05 1.57 -56.29
N ARG A 36 8.88 1.01 -55.92
CA ARG A 36 8.05 -0.06 -56.57
C ARG A 36 8.68 -1.32 -57.24
N GLY A 37 8.14 -2.49 -56.84
CA GLY A 37 7.86 -3.66 -57.70
C GLY A 37 8.89 -4.81 -57.68
N ALA A 38 8.53 -6.08 -57.93
CA ALA A 38 7.21 -6.76 -58.00
C ALA A 38 7.39 -8.32 -57.97
N ARG A 39 6.33 -9.11 -57.65
CA ARG A 39 6.04 -10.57 -57.92
C ARG A 39 7.20 -11.59 -57.77
N GLY A 40 7.11 -12.71 -57.05
CA GLY A 40 6.16 -13.85 -57.00
C GLY A 40 6.92 -15.04 -56.34
N ASP A 41 6.43 -16.25 -56.09
CA ASP A 41 5.14 -16.92 -56.41
C ASP A 41 4.76 -17.93 -55.30
N GLN A 42 3.52 -18.44 -55.35
CA GLN A 42 3.07 -19.65 -54.65
C GLN A 42 2.18 -20.52 -55.57
N PRO A 43 2.37 -21.85 -55.63
CA PRO A 43 1.38 -22.80 -56.11
C PRO A 43 0.59 -23.45 -54.94
N GLN A 44 -0.55 -24.13 -55.13
CA GLN A 44 -1.75 -23.96 -55.98
C GLN A 44 -2.64 -25.21 -55.79
N GLY A 45 -3.94 -25.02 -55.54
CA GLY A 45 -5.01 -26.02 -55.72
C GLY A 45 -5.50 -26.83 -54.50
N GLN A 46 -6.75 -27.33 -54.48
CA GLN A 46 -7.97 -27.00 -55.27
C GLN A 46 -9.27 -27.47 -54.53
N PRO A 47 -10.52 -27.20 -54.99
CA PRO A 47 -11.64 -26.93 -54.07
C PRO A 47 -12.95 -27.75 -54.25
N VAL A 48 -13.83 -27.68 -53.22
CA VAL A 48 -15.31 -27.78 -53.26
C VAL A 48 -15.88 -27.21 -51.94
N ALA A 49 -17.12 -26.71 -51.81
CA ALA A 49 -18.23 -26.48 -52.75
C ALA A 49 -19.01 -25.20 -52.36
N VAL A 50 -19.98 -24.78 -53.18
CA VAL A 50 -20.81 -23.56 -52.99
C VAL A 50 -22.23 -23.91 -52.54
N LEU A 51 -22.79 -23.15 -51.59
CA LEU A 51 -24.23 -22.93 -51.43
C LEU A 51 -24.51 -21.43 -51.24
N ARG A 52 -25.75 -21.01 -51.55
CA ARG A 52 -26.13 -19.62 -51.82
C ARG A 52 -27.03 -18.99 -50.75
N GLU A 53 -26.94 -17.66 -50.69
CA GLU A 53 -28.01 -16.67 -50.53
C GLU A 53 -29.21 -17.02 -49.63
N ALA A 54 -29.38 -16.21 -48.57
CA ALA A 54 -30.68 -15.90 -47.97
C ALA A 54 -30.68 -14.41 -47.63
N ASP A 55 -31.38 -13.61 -48.43
CA ASP A 55 -31.50 -12.17 -48.22
C ASP A 55 -32.39 -11.83 -47.01
N VAL A 56 -32.10 -10.71 -46.36
CA VAL A 56 -32.98 -10.10 -45.35
C VAL A 56 -33.07 -8.61 -45.64
N ASP A 57 -34.25 -8.17 -46.07
CA ASP A 57 -34.52 -6.78 -46.47
C ASP A 57 -34.29 -5.76 -45.34
N VAL A 58 -33.71 -4.62 -45.72
CA VAL A 58 -33.55 -3.44 -44.85
C VAL A 58 -34.42 -2.30 -45.40
N PRO A 59 -35.62 -2.05 -44.83
CA PRO A 59 -36.47 -0.95 -45.27
C PRO A 59 -35.89 0.42 -44.84
N PRO A 60 -35.72 1.40 -45.76
CA PRO A 60 -35.06 2.66 -45.44
C PRO A 60 -36.02 3.86 -45.26
N ARG A 61 -35.58 4.82 -44.41
CA ARG A 61 -36.09 6.20 -44.22
C ARG A 61 -37.49 6.39 -43.62
N ARG A 62 -37.56 7.31 -42.65
CA ARG A 62 -37.99 8.70 -42.91
C ARG A 62 -37.17 9.69 -42.09
N ASP A 63 -37.04 10.90 -42.61
CA ASP A 63 -36.29 12.02 -42.01
C ASP A 63 -37.11 13.29 -42.23
N GLU A 64 -38.00 13.57 -41.27
CA GLU A 64 -38.93 14.70 -41.18
C GLU A 64 -39.08 14.99 -39.67
N GLY A 65 -39.23 16.22 -39.17
CA GLY A 65 -39.23 17.53 -39.81
C GLY A 65 -39.13 18.63 -38.74
N GLN A 66 -38.79 19.85 -39.13
CA GLN A 66 -38.50 20.96 -38.20
C GLN A 66 -39.78 21.70 -37.74
N LEU A 67 -39.63 22.54 -36.70
CA LEU A 67 -40.62 23.51 -36.17
C LEU A 67 -41.69 22.88 -35.23
N HIS A 68 -42.33 23.58 -34.28
CA HIS A 68 -42.33 25.02 -33.96
C HIS A 68 -42.14 25.30 -32.45
N ARG A 69 -41.57 26.46 -32.10
CA ARG A 69 -41.85 27.11 -30.80
C ARG A 69 -43.20 27.84 -30.87
N LEU A 70 -44.04 27.71 -29.83
CA LEU A 70 -45.01 28.74 -29.44
C LEU A 70 -45.16 28.80 -27.90
N HIS A 71 -45.61 29.96 -27.39
CA HIS A 71 -45.84 30.21 -25.97
C HIS A 71 -47.33 30.21 -25.62
N GLY A 72 -47.67 29.71 -24.42
CA GLY A 72 -49.00 29.70 -23.81
C GLY A 72 -48.98 28.63 -22.70
N ARG A 73 -49.27 28.84 -21.41
CA ARG A 73 -50.22 29.71 -20.71
C ARG A 73 -51.66 29.58 -21.23
N ALA A 74 -52.65 29.18 -20.42
CA ALA A 74 -52.63 28.61 -19.06
C ALA A 74 -54.01 28.03 -18.68
N ARG A 75 -54.10 27.30 -17.55
CA ARG A 75 -55.32 27.00 -16.75
C ARG A 75 -56.32 26.01 -17.39
N THR A 76 -57.15 25.22 -16.66
CA THR A 76 -57.30 24.96 -15.21
C THR A 76 -58.11 23.67 -14.95
N ARG A 77 -58.19 23.25 -13.67
CA ARG A 77 -59.13 22.28 -13.04
C ARG A 77 -58.77 20.79 -13.21
N ARG A 78 -59.13 19.92 -12.28
CA ARG A 78 -59.18 19.99 -10.78
C ARG A 78 -59.53 18.58 -10.28
N HIS A 79 -58.71 17.97 -9.42
CA HIS A 79 -59.12 17.21 -8.22
C HIS A 79 -57.86 16.72 -7.48
N GLN A 80 -57.87 16.39 -6.18
CA GLN A 80 -58.36 17.14 -5.01
C GLN A 80 -57.94 16.39 -3.73
N ALA A 81 -56.92 16.91 -3.06
CA ALA A 81 -56.65 16.71 -1.63
C ALA A 81 -55.92 18.01 -1.17
N THR A 82 -56.37 18.86 -0.24
CA THR A 82 -56.85 18.68 1.16
C THR A 82 -55.81 17.95 2.02
N LEU A 83 -55.06 18.55 2.96
CA LEU A 83 -55.02 19.88 3.65
C LEU A 83 -53.55 20.11 4.14
N GLU A 84 -52.87 21.26 4.27
CA GLU A 84 -53.12 22.73 4.28
C GLU A 84 -53.99 23.21 5.47
N GLN A 85 -53.65 24.18 6.33
CA GLN A 85 -52.73 25.35 6.30
C GLN A 85 -51.83 25.36 7.58
N ARG A 86 -50.54 25.74 7.58
CA ARG A 86 -49.93 27.10 7.55
C ARG A 86 -50.45 28.12 8.61
N ARG A 87 -49.54 28.50 9.55
CA ARG A 87 -49.05 29.88 9.93
C ARG A 87 -50.05 31.07 10.12
N PRO A 88 -49.69 32.17 10.83
CA PRO A 88 -48.60 32.42 11.81
C PRO A 88 -49.03 33.30 13.05
N ASP A 89 -48.03 33.81 13.80
CA ASP A 89 -47.99 35.09 14.55
C ASP A 89 -48.80 35.34 15.86
N SER A 90 -48.32 36.34 16.63
CA SER A 90 -48.70 36.80 17.99
C SER A 90 -48.45 35.78 19.11
N GLY A 91 -48.13 36.13 20.37
CA GLY A 91 -47.81 37.39 21.10
C GLY A 91 -47.50 36.99 22.58
N VAL A 92 -47.29 37.81 23.63
CA VAL A 92 -47.63 39.21 23.96
C VAL A 92 -46.88 39.61 25.28
N ARG A 93 -46.16 40.76 25.31
CA ARG A 93 -45.77 41.59 26.52
C ARG A 93 -44.89 40.91 27.63
N GLU A 94 -44.30 41.57 28.63
CA GLU A 94 -44.18 43.00 29.03
C GLU A 94 -42.86 43.29 29.81
N ALA A 95 -42.53 44.58 30.04
CA ALA A 95 -41.60 45.18 31.03
C ALA A 95 -40.15 44.60 31.18
N LEU A 96 -39.04 45.36 31.03
CA LEU A 96 -38.63 46.68 31.56
C LEU A 96 -38.46 46.72 33.09
N LEU A 97 -37.22 46.94 33.57
CA LEU A 97 -36.84 47.96 34.57
C LEU A 97 -35.31 48.08 34.73
N GLU A 98 -34.82 49.30 34.45
CA GLU A 98 -33.61 49.96 34.98
C GLU A 98 -32.20 49.44 34.64
N GLY A 99 -31.19 50.28 34.92
CA GLY A 99 -29.82 50.19 34.41
C GLY A 99 -28.73 50.58 35.44
N PRO A 100 -27.55 51.06 35.00
CA PRO A 100 -26.34 51.14 35.82
C PRO A 100 -26.20 52.47 36.60
N PRO A 101 -25.18 52.55 37.48
CA PRO A 101 -24.13 53.55 37.21
C PRO A 101 -22.66 53.05 37.30
N HIS A 102 -21.80 53.91 36.74
CA HIS A 102 -20.35 54.18 36.85
C HIS A 102 -19.50 53.53 37.99
N GLY A 103 -18.15 53.43 37.89
CA GLY A 103 -17.23 53.74 36.77
C GLY A 103 -15.80 54.15 37.20
N HIS A 104 -14.88 54.17 36.21
CA HIS A 104 -13.56 54.86 36.16
C HIS A 104 -12.37 54.49 37.09
N ALA A 105 -11.18 54.84 36.56
CA ALA A 105 -9.87 55.05 37.20
C ALA A 105 -9.07 53.82 37.74
N GLU A 106 -7.74 53.89 37.90
CA GLU A 106 -6.65 54.29 36.98
C GLU A 106 -5.26 53.98 37.60
N ARG A 107 -4.22 53.82 36.77
CA ARG A 107 -2.77 54.04 37.05
C ARG A 107 -1.99 53.16 38.07
N ARG A 108 -0.78 52.78 37.63
CA ARG A 108 0.50 52.54 38.36
C ARG A 108 0.54 51.34 39.36
N ALA A 109 1.53 50.44 39.41
CA ALA A 109 2.97 50.38 39.07
C ALA A 109 3.94 50.49 40.28
N ALA A 110 4.34 49.32 40.77
CA ALA A 110 5.59 48.96 41.47
C ALA A 110 5.68 47.41 41.36
N GLU A 111 6.72 46.75 40.85
CA GLU A 111 8.12 46.67 41.31
C GLU A 111 8.33 46.05 42.70
N ALA A 112 8.52 44.72 42.71
CA ALA A 112 9.42 44.02 43.62
C ALA A 112 9.94 42.73 42.97
N ARG A 113 11.25 42.47 43.11
CA ARG A 113 11.96 41.21 42.85
C ARG A 113 12.82 40.92 44.10
N PRO A 114 13.64 39.86 44.14
CA PRO A 114 13.27 38.44 44.11
C PRO A 114 13.83 37.71 45.34
N LEU A 115 13.31 36.52 45.69
CA LEU A 115 14.07 35.56 46.52
C LEU A 115 13.84 34.10 46.06
N ASP A 116 14.98 33.45 45.82
CA ASP A 116 15.35 32.05 46.09
C ASP A 116 14.58 30.84 45.55
N ALA A 117 15.39 29.80 45.30
CA ALA A 117 15.10 28.41 44.98
C ALA A 117 16.24 27.56 45.61
N PRO A 118 16.32 26.22 45.47
CA PRO A 118 15.36 25.25 44.91
C PRO A 118 15.07 24.06 45.88
N ALA A 119 14.13 23.17 45.53
CA ALA A 119 14.07 21.82 46.13
C ALA A 119 13.47 20.77 45.18
N SER A 120 14.07 19.59 45.15
CA SER A 120 13.75 18.46 44.27
C SER A 120 12.55 17.61 44.76
N GLY A 121 11.44 17.61 44.01
CA GLY A 121 10.28 16.76 44.29
C GLY A 121 10.46 15.29 43.91
N HIS A 122 11.31 14.53 44.64
CA HIS A 122 11.70 13.17 44.23
C HIS A 122 11.51 12.04 45.28
N GLU A 123 10.81 12.28 46.40
CA GLU A 123 10.67 11.27 47.47
C GLU A 123 9.25 10.72 47.69
N LEU A 124 8.18 11.46 47.36
CA LEU A 124 6.78 11.09 47.63
C LEU A 124 6.25 9.86 46.86
N ARG A 125 7.09 9.15 46.09
CA ARG A 125 6.70 7.96 45.31
C ARG A 125 7.20 6.61 45.88
N ARG A 126 7.97 6.59 46.98
CA ARG A 126 8.49 5.34 47.57
C ARG A 126 7.59 4.68 48.63
N GLN A 127 6.67 5.41 49.26
CA GLN A 127 5.93 4.91 50.43
C GLN A 127 4.78 3.93 50.13
N ARG A 128 4.29 3.82 48.88
CA ARG A 128 3.18 2.89 48.53
C ARG A 128 3.60 1.44 48.24
N ALA A 129 4.90 1.11 48.23
CA ALA A 129 5.37 -0.24 47.86
C ALA A 129 5.43 -1.25 49.02
N ASN A 130 5.63 -0.79 50.27
CA ASN A 130 6.04 -1.67 51.38
C ASN A 130 4.90 -2.30 52.22
N HIS A 131 3.63 -1.97 51.96
CA HIS A 131 2.53 -2.45 52.81
C HIS A 131 2.08 -3.88 52.47
N ASN A 132 2.10 -4.27 51.19
CA ASN A 132 1.45 -5.51 50.73
C ASN A 132 2.24 -6.80 51.01
N HIS A 133 3.55 -6.72 51.27
CA HIS A 133 4.37 -7.92 51.54
C HIS A 133 4.25 -8.47 52.97
N ARG A 134 3.69 -7.72 53.93
CA ARG A 134 3.65 -8.15 55.35
C ARG A 134 2.46 -9.02 55.75
N ARG A 135 1.45 -9.21 54.88
CA ARG A 135 0.30 -10.11 55.15
C ARG A 135 0.51 -11.58 54.75
N ALA A 136 1.45 -11.89 53.84
CA ALA A 136 1.61 -13.22 53.24
C ALA A 136 2.63 -14.14 53.96
N ARG A 137 2.88 -13.94 55.27
CA ARG A 137 3.91 -14.70 56.04
C ARG A 137 3.47 -15.07 57.47
N ARG A 138 2.19 -15.38 57.70
CA ARG A 138 1.68 -15.74 59.05
C ARG A 138 0.84 -17.03 59.15
N GLU A 139 0.66 -17.77 58.07
CA GLU A 139 -0.17 -19.00 58.03
C GLU A 139 0.63 -20.20 57.47
N ALA A 140 1.80 -20.44 58.06
CA ALA A 140 2.72 -21.54 57.68
C ALA A 140 3.44 -22.12 58.91
N ARG A 141 2.64 -22.48 59.93
CA ARG A 141 3.02 -23.21 61.15
C ARG A 141 1.74 -23.89 61.67
N LEU A 142 1.89 -25.01 62.38
CA LEU A 142 0.90 -26.11 62.49
C LEU A 142 0.85 -26.91 61.17
N THR A 143 1.07 -28.23 61.11
CA THR A 143 1.48 -29.22 62.13
C THR A 143 2.41 -30.27 61.52
N GLU A 144 3.37 -30.79 62.31
CA GLU A 144 4.08 -32.04 62.00
C GLU A 144 3.83 -33.07 63.12
N PRO A 145 3.45 -34.31 62.79
CA PRO A 145 3.60 -35.48 63.64
C PRO A 145 4.82 -36.32 63.20
N LEU A 146 5.60 -36.80 64.17
CA LEU A 146 6.78 -37.64 63.95
C LEU A 146 6.42 -39.12 63.76
N GLY A 147 7.19 -39.83 62.92
CA GLY A 147 7.48 -41.27 63.11
C GLY A 147 7.00 -42.22 62.00
N ALA A 148 7.95 -43.04 61.52
CA ALA A 148 7.78 -44.18 60.60
C ALA A 148 7.22 -43.85 59.19
N LEU A 149 7.66 -44.46 58.09
CA LEU A 149 8.48 -45.67 57.93
C LEU A 149 9.76 -45.40 57.11
N GLY A 150 10.82 -46.16 57.40
CA GLY A 150 12.01 -46.24 56.53
C GLY A 150 11.81 -47.22 55.36
N VAL A 151 12.91 -47.49 54.63
CA VAL A 151 13.05 -48.62 53.69
C VAL A 151 12.19 -48.57 52.39
N TYR A 152 12.05 -47.39 51.76
CA TYR A 152 11.67 -47.30 50.32
C TYR A 152 12.52 -46.30 49.49
N ASN A 153 13.61 -45.76 50.06
CA ASN A 153 14.30 -44.56 49.56
C ASN A 153 15.40 -44.78 48.49
N GLY A 154 15.64 -46.01 48.03
CA GLY A 154 16.73 -46.34 47.10
C GLY A 154 16.34 -46.27 45.61
N VAL A 155 15.60 -47.27 45.14
CA VAL A 155 15.46 -47.58 43.70
C VAL A 155 14.58 -46.57 42.96
N MET A 156 13.42 -46.19 43.53
CA MET A 156 12.45 -45.32 42.85
C MET A 156 12.98 -43.92 42.54
N ARG A 157 13.94 -43.40 43.33
CA ARG A 157 14.50 -42.05 43.11
C ARG A 157 15.38 -41.93 41.86
N ARG A 158 15.91 -43.03 41.31
CA ARG A 158 16.63 -43.01 40.03
C ARG A 158 15.70 -43.25 38.83
N ALA A 159 14.66 -44.07 38.99
CA ALA A 159 13.63 -44.28 37.95
C ALA A 159 12.76 -43.03 37.70
N ALA A 160 12.41 -42.28 38.74
CA ALA A 160 11.57 -41.08 38.60
C ALA A 160 12.23 -39.96 37.76
N LEU A 161 13.55 -39.83 37.82
CA LEU A 161 14.28 -38.77 37.11
C LEU A 161 14.43 -39.03 35.60
N THR A 162 14.53 -40.29 35.17
CA THR A 162 14.56 -40.62 33.74
C THR A 162 13.18 -40.52 33.09
N PHE A 163 12.12 -40.89 33.80
CA PHE A 163 10.74 -40.79 33.28
C PHE A 163 10.27 -39.32 33.14
N ALA A 164 10.65 -38.44 34.08
CA ALA A 164 10.37 -37.01 33.98
C ALA A 164 11.04 -36.35 32.76
N ALA A 165 12.29 -36.74 32.45
CA ALA A 165 13.01 -36.22 31.28
C ALA A 165 12.39 -36.69 29.95
N ALA A 166 11.90 -37.93 29.88
CA ALA A 166 11.23 -38.46 28.69
C ALA A 166 9.91 -37.72 28.39
N ILE A 167 9.10 -37.43 29.41
CA ILE A 167 7.83 -36.70 29.25
C ILE A 167 8.09 -35.24 28.86
N ALA A 168 9.13 -34.59 29.40
CA ALA A 168 9.48 -33.22 29.06
C ALA A 168 9.84 -33.01 27.57
N LEU A 169 10.36 -34.05 26.89
CA LEU A 169 10.68 -34.01 25.46
C LEU A 169 9.47 -34.23 24.53
N LEU A 170 8.38 -34.81 25.03
CA LEU A 170 7.11 -34.94 24.30
C LEU A 170 6.17 -33.74 24.53
N ALA A 171 6.48 -32.88 25.52
CA ALA A 171 5.69 -31.71 25.89
C ALA A 171 6.15 -30.41 25.22
N TRP A 172 6.88 -30.47 24.10
CA TRP A 172 7.06 -29.32 23.22
C TRP A 172 6.01 -29.37 22.10
N PRO A 173 4.84 -28.70 22.25
CA PRO A 173 3.99 -28.41 21.12
C PRO A 173 4.76 -27.45 20.21
N GLY A 174 5.50 -28.03 19.26
CA GLY A 174 5.85 -27.35 18.03
C GLY A 174 4.52 -27.03 17.37
N ALA A 175 4.00 -25.83 17.66
CA ALA A 175 2.75 -25.36 17.10
C ALA A 175 2.97 -25.25 15.60
N ALA A 176 2.57 -26.30 14.88
CA ALA A 176 2.29 -26.23 13.46
C ALA A 176 1.26 -25.11 13.33
N ALA A 177 1.74 -23.94 12.90
CA ALA A 177 0.86 -22.82 12.61
C ALA A 177 -0.10 -23.34 11.54
N ILE A 178 -1.36 -23.53 11.91
CA ILE A 178 -2.39 -23.92 10.96
C ILE A 178 -2.47 -22.76 10.00
N ALA A 179 -1.90 -22.96 8.81
CA ALA A 179 -1.87 -21.98 7.74
C ALA A 179 -3.29 -21.45 7.57
N ALA A 180 -3.44 -20.13 7.66
CA ALA A 180 -4.74 -19.50 7.81
C ALA A 180 -5.42 -19.38 6.43
N ASP A 181 -5.70 -20.52 5.80
CA ASP A 181 -6.19 -20.64 4.43
C ASP A 181 -7.27 -19.61 4.11
N LYS A 182 -7.08 -18.89 3.00
CA LYS A 182 -8.04 -17.89 2.51
C LYS A 182 -8.61 -18.33 1.18
N ASN A 183 -9.94 -18.42 1.15
CA ASN A 183 -10.68 -18.71 -0.05
C ASN A 183 -10.98 -17.43 -0.83
N VAL A 184 -10.86 -17.49 -2.16
CA VAL A 184 -11.28 -16.44 -3.09
C VAL A 184 -12.08 -17.08 -4.22
N SER A 185 -13.32 -16.64 -4.41
CA SER A 185 -14.09 -16.98 -5.59
C SER A 185 -13.63 -16.13 -6.78
N ALA A 186 -13.43 -16.76 -7.93
CA ALA A 186 -13.75 -16.17 -9.21
C ALA A 186 -15.25 -16.42 -9.42
N GLU A 187 -16.05 -15.37 -9.26
CA GLU A 187 -17.43 -15.35 -9.75
C GLU A 187 -17.36 -14.99 -11.25
N ASP A 188 -18.26 -14.17 -11.80
CA ASP A 188 -18.08 -13.68 -13.17
C ASP A 188 -16.93 -12.64 -13.23
N ASN A 189 -17.18 -11.40 -13.63
CA ASN A 189 -16.11 -10.46 -13.98
C ASN A 189 -15.37 -9.81 -12.77
N PHE A 190 -15.32 -10.49 -11.62
CA PHE A 190 -14.66 -10.04 -10.38
C PHE A 190 -14.18 -11.22 -9.50
N PHE A 191 -13.20 -10.93 -8.63
CA PHE A 191 -12.78 -11.84 -7.56
C PHE A 191 -13.41 -11.43 -6.22
N ASN A 192 -13.85 -12.41 -5.43
CA ASN A 192 -14.50 -12.20 -4.14
C ASN A 192 -13.88 -13.06 -3.01
N PRO A 193 -13.25 -12.44 -1.99
CA PRO A 193 -12.94 -11.02 -1.87
C PRO A 193 -11.81 -10.61 -2.82
N MET A 194 -11.91 -9.42 -3.40
CA MET A 194 -10.89 -8.81 -4.28
C MET A 194 -9.51 -8.64 -3.59
N SER A 195 -9.47 -8.71 -2.26
CA SER A 195 -8.27 -8.55 -1.45
C SER A 195 -8.31 -9.50 -0.25
N VAL A 196 -7.32 -10.39 -0.16
CA VAL A 196 -7.04 -11.16 1.06
C VAL A 196 -5.76 -10.66 1.73
N SER A 197 -5.69 -10.79 3.04
CA SER A 197 -4.48 -10.60 3.84
C SER A 197 -4.16 -11.90 4.57
N ILE A 198 -2.89 -12.30 4.52
CA ILE A 198 -2.36 -13.54 5.09
C ILE A 198 -0.95 -13.30 5.67
N PHE A 199 -0.43 -14.28 6.39
CA PHE A 199 0.96 -14.29 6.85
C PHE A 199 1.88 -15.05 5.89
N VAL A 200 3.20 -14.89 6.05
CA VAL A 200 4.18 -15.70 5.32
C VAL A 200 4.03 -17.17 5.69
N GLY A 201 3.91 -18.04 4.68
CA GLY A 201 3.67 -19.48 4.83
C GLY A 201 2.20 -19.89 4.72
N ASP A 202 1.25 -18.94 4.74
CA ASP A 202 -0.16 -19.23 4.49
C ASP A 202 -0.44 -19.55 3.01
N THR A 203 -1.51 -20.30 2.76
CA THR A 203 -2.02 -20.61 1.42
C THR A 203 -3.27 -19.79 1.10
N VAL A 204 -3.41 -19.40 -0.17
CA VAL A 204 -4.67 -18.88 -0.73
C VAL A 204 -5.21 -19.91 -1.72
N THR A 205 -6.48 -20.22 -1.61
CA THR A 205 -7.21 -21.16 -2.46
C THR A 205 -8.23 -20.40 -3.29
N TRP A 206 -8.12 -20.49 -4.60
CA TRP A 206 -9.08 -19.93 -5.53
C TRP A 206 -10.03 -21.01 -6.03
N HIS A 207 -11.28 -20.64 -6.25
CA HIS A 207 -12.27 -21.49 -6.90
C HIS A 207 -12.98 -20.72 -8.01
N ASN A 208 -13.32 -21.38 -9.12
CA ASN A 208 -14.20 -20.82 -10.13
C ASN A 208 -15.65 -21.26 -9.89
N ALA A 209 -16.51 -20.28 -9.62
CA ALA A 209 -17.95 -20.41 -9.46
C ALA A 209 -18.74 -19.46 -10.39
N GLY A 210 -18.06 -18.69 -11.25
CA GLY A 210 -18.67 -17.91 -12.31
C GLY A 210 -19.10 -18.77 -13.50
N SER A 211 -20.01 -18.23 -14.32
CA SER A 211 -20.38 -18.85 -15.61
C SER A 211 -19.41 -18.49 -16.73
N ASN A 212 -18.71 -17.35 -16.59
CA ASN A 212 -17.69 -16.91 -17.53
C ASN A 212 -16.38 -17.73 -17.40
N PRO A 213 -15.43 -17.63 -18.36
CA PRO A 213 -14.14 -18.30 -18.24
C PRO A 213 -13.14 -17.58 -17.33
N HIS A 214 -12.53 -18.29 -16.36
CA HIS A 214 -11.61 -17.70 -15.39
C HIS A 214 -10.30 -18.48 -15.19
N ASN A 215 -9.26 -17.72 -14.85
CA ASN A 215 -7.96 -18.14 -14.33
C ASN A 215 -7.44 -17.07 -13.35
N VAL A 216 -6.33 -17.36 -12.67
CA VAL A 216 -5.61 -16.42 -11.80
C VAL A 216 -4.16 -16.34 -12.24
N TRP A 217 -3.70 -15.17 -12.68
CA TRP A 217 -2.33 -14.97 -13.16
C TRP A 217 -1.70 -13.76 -12.46
N ALA A 218 -0.53 -13.97 -11.82
CA ALA A 218 0.18 -12.91 -11.12
C ALA A 218 0.70 -11.80 -12.05
N ASN A 219 0.57 -10.53 -11.65
CA ASN A 219 0.99 -9.39 -12.48
C ASN A 219 2.50 -9.39 -12.75
N ASP A 220 3.34 -9.92 -11.86
CA ASP A 220 4.78 -10.10 -12.07
C ASP A 220 5.14 -11.42 -12.77
N GLY A 221 4.22 -12.40 -12.78
CA GLY A 221 4.44 -13.75 -13.29
C GLY A 221 4.90 -14.77 -12.25
N SER A 222 4.89 -14.41 -10.95
CA SER A 222 5.33 -15.28 -9.84
C SER A 222 4.50 -16.55 -9.64
N PHE A 223 3.20 -16.53 -9.98
CA PHE A 223 2.33 -17.70 -9.95
C PHE A 223 1.24 -17.64 -11.04
N LYS A 224 0.68 -18.82 -11.32
CA LYS A 224 -0.56 -19.04 -12.05
C LYS A 224 -1.37 -20.10 -11.29
N VAL A 225 -2.67 -19.91 -11.20
CA VAL A 225 -3.60 -20.77 -10.46
C VAL A 225 -4.88 -20.92 -11.28
N GLY A 226 -5.42 -22.13 -11.31
CA GLY A 226 -6.67 -22.46 -11.99
C GLY A 226 -6.61 -22.33 -13.50
N GLY A 227 -7.79 -22.24 -14.12
CA GLY A 227 -7.95 -22.34 -15.57
C GLY A 227 -7.98 -23.78 -16.06
N ALA A 228 -7.86 -23.96 -17.38
CA ALA A 228 -7.75 -25.27 -17.99
C ALA A 228 -6.46 -25.99 -17.55
N PRO A 229 -6.51 -27.29 -17.20
CA PRO A 229 -5.35 -28.06 -16.73
C PRO A 229 -4.12 -27.92 -17.61
N VAL A 230 -2.93 -27.91 -16.99
CA VAL A 230 -1.58 -27.72 -17.59
C VAL A 230 -1.35 -26.34 -18.23
N THR A 231 -2.34 -25.75 -18.90
CA THR A 231 -2.18 -24.52 -19.69
C THR A 231 -2.46 -23.23 -18.90
N HIS A 232 -3.26 -23.31 -17.83
CA HIS A 232 -3.80 -22.18 -17.08
C HIS A 232 -4.55 -21.14 -17.95
N GLN A 233 -5.09 -21.54 -19.10
CA GLN A 233 -5.97 -20.66 -19.89
C GLN A 233 -7.33 -20.51 -19.20
N PRO A 234 -8.03 -19.38 -19.33
CA PRO A 234 -9.37 -19.20 -18.75
C PRO A 234 -10.33 -20.31 -19.20
N THR A 235 -11.08 -20.89 -18.26
CA THR A 235 -12.12 -21.90 -18.53
C THR A 235 -13.36 -21.61 -17.69
N SER A 236 -14.54 -21.88 -18.25
CA SER A 236 -15.83 -21.80 -17.53
C SER A 236 -16.12 -23.06 -16.71
N ASN A 237 -15.29 -24.10 -16.81
CA ASN A 237 -15.37 -25.24 -15.90
C ASN A 237 -15.10 -24.78 -14.47
N HIS A 238 -15.85 -25.31 -13.50
CA HIS A 238 -15.49 -25.16 -12.09
C HIS A 238 -14.13 -25.82 -11.83
N TRP A 239 -13.28 -25.12 -11.08
CA TRP A 239 -11.98 -25.62 -10.63
C TRP A 239 -11.69 -25.06 -9.23
N THR A 240 -10.84 -25.76 -8.48
CA THR A 240 -10.29 -25.27 -7.20
C THR A 240 -8.79 -25.54 -7.23
N ASP A 241 -7.98 -24.51 -6.98
CA ASP A 241 -6.52 -24.56 -7.06
C ASP A 241 -5.89 -23.50 -6.12
N SER A 242 -4.64 -23.67 -5.70
CA SER A 242 -4.09 -22.92 -4.56
C SER A 242 -2.60 -22.55 -4.69
N PHE A 243 -2.16 -21.57 -3.90
CA PHE A 243 -0.76 -21.14 -3.87
C PHE A 243 -0.32 -20.68 -2.46
N THR A 244 0.85 -21.17 -2.01
CA THR A 244 1.42 -20.87 -0.69
C THR A 244 2.44 -19.74 -0.77
N PHE A 245 2.25 -18.69 0.04
CA PHE A 245 3.01 -17.45 -0.07
C PHE A 245 4.22 -17.40 0.89
N ASN A 246 5.35 -17.93 0.43
CA ASN A 246 6.60 -18.01 1.19
C ASN A 246 7.44 -16.70 1.17
N SER A 247 6.84 -15.54 0.93
CA SER A 247 7.54 -14.24 0.92
C SER A 247 6.57 -13.09 1.22
N PRO A 248 6.94 -12.10 2.06
CA PRO A 248 6.09 -10.95 2.33
C PRO A 248 6.02 -10.00 1.12
N GLY A 249 4.88 -9.34 0.93
CA GLY A 249 4.65 -8.44 -0.20
C GLY A 249 3.18 -8.20 -0.55
N THR A 250 2.92 -7.48 -1.63
CA THR A 250 1.57 -7.32 -2.21
C THR A 250 1.55 -7.92 -3.62
N PHE A 251 1.07 -9.15 -3.71
CA PHE A 251 0.98 -9.91 -4.95
C PHE A 251 -0.33 -9.58 -5.64
N ARG A 252 -0.26 -8.83 -6.74
CA ARG A 252 -1.42 -8.55 -7.59
C ARG A 252 -1.61 -9.67 -8.59
N TYR A 253 -2.85 -9.98 -8.92
CA TYR A 253 -3.21 -10.94 -9.96
C TYR A 253 -4.43 -10.46 -10.77
N TYR A 254 -4.66 -11.08 -11.92
CA TYR A 254 -5.78 -10.79 -12.82
C TYR A 254 -6.25 -12.07 -13.53
N CYS A 255 -7.50 -12.09 -13.97
CA CYS A 255 -7.95 -13.06 -14.98
C CYS A 255 -7.52 -12.56 -16.36
N THR A 256 -6.88 -13.40 -17.18
CA THR A 256 -6.27 -12.94 -18.45
C THR A 256 -7.25 -12.60 -19.55
N GLN A 257 -8.53 -12.96 -19.40
CA GLN A 257 -9.62 -12.58 -20.32
C GLN A 257 -10.38 -11.34 -19.85
N HIS A 258 -10.67 -11.24 -18.55
CA HIS A 258 -11.57 -10.23 -17.99
C HIS A 258 -10.85 -9.08 -17.25
N GLY A 259 -9.52 -9.16 -17.08
CA GLY A 259 -8.70 -8.14 -16.43
C GLY A 259 -7.34 -7.92 -17.11
N THR A 260 -6.55 -6.99 -16.57
CA THR A 260 -5.25 -6.62 -17.16
C THR A 260 -4.13 -6.46 -16.13
N LYS A 261 -2.89 -6.73 -16.57
CA LYS A 261 -1.65 -6.55 -15.79
C LYS A 261 -1.41 -5.11 -15.31
N ASP A 262 -2.01 -4.10 -15.95
CA ASP A 262 -1.95 -2.70 -15.50
C ASP A 262 -3.04 -2.33 -14.47
N GLY A 263 -3.95 -3.25 -14.12
CA GLY A 263 -4.90 -3.09 -13.00
C GLY A 263 -6.31 -2.67 -13.39
N ARG A 264 -6.78 -2.99 -14.61
CA ARG A 264 -8.17 -2.75 -15.07
C ARG A 264 -8.94 -4.07 -15.16
N GLY A 265 -10.26 -4.01 -15.02
CA GLY A 265 -11.15 -5.19 -15.09
C GLY A 265 -11.02 -6.11 -13.89
N MET A 266 -11.18 -7.41 -14.11
CA MET A 266 -11.11 -8.48 -13.11
C MET A 266 -9.68 -8.65 -12.56
N VAL A 267 -9.41 -7.97 -11.45
CA VAL A 267 -8.11 -7.95 -10.76
C VAL A 267 -8.29 -8.20 -9.27
N GLY A 268 -7.30 -8.79 -8.63
CA GLY A 268 -7.28 -9.04 -7.19
C GLY A 268 -5.87 -8.86 -6.60
N LYS A 269 -5.75 -9.05 -5.28
CA LYS A 269 -4.46 -9.07 -4.60
C LYS A 269 -4.42 -9.97 -3.36
N VAL A 270 -3.25 -10.52 -3.10
CA VAL A 270 -2.86 -11.13 -1.83
C VAL A 270 -1.89 -10.16 -1.14
N VAL A 271 -2.14 -9.83 0.12
CA VAL A 271 -1.21 -9.08 0.98
C VAL A 271 -0.60 -10.04 1.98
N VAL A 272 0.70 -10.28 1.87
CA VAL A 272 1.44 -11.24 2.69
C VAL A 272 2.29 -10.46 3.68
N ILE A 273 2.05 -10.69 4.97
CA ILE A 273 2.68 -10.01 6.09
C ILE A 273 3.64 -10.99 6.77
N ASP A 274 4.92 -10.62 6.97
CA ASP A 274 5.79 -11.41 7.87
C ASP A 274 5.60 -10.87 9.28
N PRO A 275 4.91 -11.56 10.22
CA PRO A 275 4.67 -11.02 11.56
C PRO A 275 5.97 -10.79 12.37
N ASN A 276 7.12 -11.28 11.89
CA ASN A 276 8.42 -11.08 12.50
C ASN A 276 9.15 -9.83 12.00
N ASP A 277 8.73 -9.22 10.88
CA ASP A 277 9.46 -8.08 10.33
C ASP A 277 9.22 -6.79 11.16
N ARG A 278 10.35 -6.28 11.67
CA ARG A 278 10.48 -5.09 12.50
C ARG A 278 11.36 -4.03 11.83
N THR A 279 11.76 -4.26 10.58
CA THR A 279 12.72 -3.46 9.82
C THR A 279 12.00 -2.28 9.17
N PRO A 280 12.25 -1.01 9.55
CA PRO A 280 11.49 0.08 8.97
C PRO A 280 11.97 0.44 7.55
N PRO A 281 11.05 0.76 6.62
CA PRO A 281 11.39 1.10 5.23
C PRO A 281 12.32 2.30 5.15
N LYS A 282 13.34 2.24 4.29
CA LYS A 282 14.36 3.29 4.13
C LYS A 282 14.05 4.18 2.92
N ILE A 283 13.69 5.44 3.17
CA ILE A 283 13.50 6.44 2.11
C ILE A 283 14.82 7.16 1.80
N SER A 284 15.38 6.90 0.61
CA SER A 284 16.59 7.54 0.11
C SER A 284 16.33 8.36 -1.18
N SER A 285 17.34 9.10 -1.64
CA SER A 285 17.35 9.83 -2.92
C SER A 285 16.21 10.84 -3.16
N LEU A 286 15.56 11.32 -2.09
CA LEU A 286 14.40 12.23 -2.17
C LEU A 286 14.72 13.57 -2.85
N LYS A 287 14.10 13.81 -4.02
CA LYS A 287 14.29 15.03 -4.83
C LYS A 287 12.99 15.49 -5.50
N ALA A 288 12.60 16.74 -5.27
CA ALA A 288 11.58 17.43 -6.06
C ALA A 288 12.18 17.87 -7.41
N LYS A 289 11.56 17.49 -8.54
CA LYS A 289 11.99 17.88 -9.89
C LYS A 289 10.82 18.38 -10.75
N PRO A 290 10.80 19.66 -11.18
CA PRO A 290 11.76 20.71 -10.85
C PRO A 290 11.69 21.10 -9.36
N GLY A 291 12.82 21.51 -8.79
CA GLY A 291 12.88 22.04 -7.41
C GLY A 291 12.29 23.45 -7.27
N THR A 292 11.92 24.08 -8.39
CA THR A 292 11.15 25.32 -8.47
C THR A 292 9.90 25.04 -9.29
N LEU A 293 8.72 25.33 -8.75
CA LEU A 293 7.42 24.98 -9.32
C LEU A 293 6.40 26.11 -9.17
N CYS A 294 5.29 26.01 -9.89
CA CYS A 294 4.10 26.84 -9.70
C CYS A 294 2.86 25.99 -9.41
N THR A 295 1.82 26.58 -8.81
CA THR A 295 0.57 25.86 -8.49
C THR A 295 -0.41 25.87 -9.67
N LYS A 296 -0.25 26.80 -10.62
CA LYS A 296 -0.93 26.85 -11.92
C LYS A 296 0.10 27.04 -13.05
N LYS A 297 -0.31 26.78 -14.30
CA LYS A 297 0.49 27.08 -15.51
C LYS A 297 0.17 28.51 -15.95
N THR A 298 1.18 29.29 -16.28
CA THR A 298 1.08 30.69 -16.73
C THR A 298 2.19 31.01 -17.73
N GLN A 299 2.14 32.20 -18.35
CA GLN A 299 3.16 32.63 -19.32
C GLN A 299 4.57 32.73 -18.68
N SER A 300 4.62 33.19 -17.43
CA SER A 300 5.79 33.22 -16.55
C SER A 300 6.23 31.84 -16.04
N CYS A 301 5.33 30.84 -16.02
CA CYS A 301 5.61 29.55 -15.39
C CYS A 301 5.08 28.34 -16.16
N LYS A 302 6.00 27.70 -16.90
CA LYS A 302 5.75 26.52 -17.75
C LYS A 302 5.60 25.20 -16.97
N HIS A 303 5.91 25.17 -15.67
CA HIS A 303 5.97 23.94 -14.86
C HIS A 303 5.00 23.97 -13.65
N PRO A 304 3.72 23.57 -13.84
CA PRO A 304 2.78 23.36 -12.75
C PRO A 304 3.07 22.05 -12.00
N GLY A 305 3.32 22.15 -10.70
CA GLY A 305 3.70 21.05 -9.82
C GLY A 305 5.14 20.56 -9.99
N THR A 306 5.48 19.50 -9.26
CA THR A 306 6.80 18.86 -9.27
C THR A 306 6.68 17.34 -9.21
N HIS A 307 7.64 16.61 -9.78
CA HIS A 307 7.77 15.18 -9.53
C HIS A 307 8.50 14.97 -8.20
N VAL A 308 7.86 14.26 -7.28
CA VAL A 308 8.49 13.79 -6.04
C VAL A 308 9.15 12.45 -6.35
N ASN A 309 10.47 12.46 -6.47
CA ASN A 309 11.28 11.28 -6.78
C ASN A 309 11.95 10.78 -5.50
N PHE A 310 11.97 9.48 -5.27
CA PHE A 310 12.62 8.85 -4.10
C PHE A 310 12.92 7.38 -4.38
N THR A 311 13.63 6.72 -3.47
CA THR A 311 13.91 5.28 -3.53
C THR A 311 13.54 4.63 -2.20
N LEU A 312 12.84 3.50 -2.25
CA LEU A 312 12.47 2.68 -1.09
C LEU A 312 13.30 1.38 -1.07
N SER A 313 13.54 0.83 0.11
CA SER A 313 14.11 -0.53 0.30
C SER A 313 13.10 -1.66 0.04
N GLU A 314 11.81 -1.38 0.21
CA GLU A 314 10.68 -2.30 0.03
C GLU A 314 9.41 -1.55 -0.39
N ASP A 315 8.27 -2.24 -0.49
CA ASP A 315 6.96 -1.64 -0.73
C ASP A 315 6.44 -0.93 0.54
N ALA A 316 6.02 0.34 0.40
CA ALA A 316 5.57 1.14 1.53
C ALA A 316 4.47 2.16 1.17
N THR A 317 3.55 2.38 2.10
CA THR A 317 2.71 3.58 2.17
C THR A 317 3.57 4.79 2.54
N VAL A 318 3.70 5.75 1.63
CA VAL A 318 4.46 6.98 1.84
C VAL A 318 3.53 8.16 2.13
N LYS A 319 3.66 8.75 3.31
CA LYS A 319 3.03 10.02 3.69
C LYS A 319 4.00 11.17 3.39
N GLY A 320 3.54 12.16 2.65
CA GLY A 320 4.25 13.42 2.43
C GLY A 320 3.62 14.56 3.21
N ALA A 321 4.44 15.37 3.86
CA ALA A 321 4.02 16.54 4.61
C ALA A 321 4.96 17.74 4.37
N VAL A 322 4.45 18.96 4.43
CA VAL A 322 5.20 20.18 4.08
C VAL A 322 5.06 21.27 5.14
N LYS A 323 6.09 22.12 5.23
CA LYS A 323 6.03 23.42 5.92
C LYS A 323 6.87 24.47 5.16
N PRO A 324 6.60 25.78 5.33
CA PRO A 324 7.53 26.81 4.86
C PRO A 324 8.90 26.65 5.51
N ASP A 325 9.96 26.92 4.77
CA ASP A 325 11.34 26.84 5.26
C ASP A 325 11.55 27.83 6.42
N GLY A 326 12.37 27.45 7.40
CA GLY A 326 12.53 28.19 8.67
C GLY A 326 11.32 28.25 9.60
N SER A 327 10.12 27.83 9.19
CA SER A 327 8.91 27.98 10.03
C SER A 327 8.93 27.07 11.27
N LYS A 328 8.54 27.62 12.43
CA LYS A 328 8.27 26.87 13.66
C LYS A 328 6.98 26.03 13.61
N LYS A 329 6.10 26.24 12.62
CA LYS A 329 4.84 25.48 12.48
C LYS A 329 5.10 23.99 12.20
N PRO A 330 4.20 23.07 12.64
CA PRO A 330 4.29 21.66 12.29
C PRO A 330 4.14 21.44 10.78
N PHE A 331 4.59 20.29 10.30
CA PHE A 331 4.40 19.87 8.91
C PHE A 331 2.93 19.47 8.68
N ALA A 332 2.24 20.14 7.75
CA ALA A 332 0.89 19.77 7.32
C ALA A 332 0.96 18.62 6.31
N GLN A 333 0.08 17.62 6.41
CA GLN A 333 0.04 16.51 5.45
C GLN A 333 -0.37 17.03 4.06
N ALA A 334 0.42 16.68 3.05
CA ALA A 334 0.29 17.16 1.67
C ALA A 334 -0.17 16.05 0.69
N PHE A 335 0.13 14.79 0.99
CA PHE A 335 -0.31 13.61 0.24
C PHE A 335 -0.07 12.31 1.03
N LYS A 336 -0.76 11.24 0.61
CA LYS A 336 -0.48 9.84 0.93
C LYS A 336 -0.46 9.09 -0.41
N THR A 337 0.53 8.24 -0.64
CA THR A 337 0.63 7.39 -1.84
C THR A 337 1.18 6.02 -1.44
N SER A 338 0.91 4.97 -2.21
CA SER A 338 1.76 3.77 -2.19
C SER A 338 3.04 4.06 -2.98
N GLY A 339 4.12 3.36 -2.63
CA GLY A 339 5.35 3.26 -3.40
C GLY A 339 5.86 1.82 -3.34
N HIS A 340 6.58 1.41 -4.39
CA HIS A 340 7.13 0.06 -4.54
C HIS A 340 8.63 0.03 -4.23
N LYS A 341 9.19 -1.15 -3.99
CA LYS A 341 10.63 -1.38 -3.82
C LYS A 341 11.43 -0.74 -4.97
N GLY A 342 12.43 0.08 -4.65
CA GLY A 342 13.22 0.79 -5.65
C GLY A 342 12.69 2.19 -6.01
N LYS A 343 12.81 2.58 -7.28
CA LYS A 343 12.73 3.97 -7.76
C LYS A 343 11.28 4.43 -7.99
N ASN A 344 10.80 5.34 -7.16
CA ASN A 344 9.47 5.92 -7.27
C ASN A 344 9.52 7.36 -7.82
N SER A 345 8.54 7.73 -8.65
CA SER A 345 8.30 9.10 -9.09
C SER A 345 6.81 9.31 -9.34
N PHE A 346 6.24 10.37 -8.78
CA PHE A 346 4.87 10.78 -9.09
C PHE A 346 4.76 12.31 -9.10
N LYS A 347 3.80 12.84 -9.87
CA LYS A 347 3.58 14.29 -10.00
C LYS A 347 2.68 14.80 -8.87
N TRP A 348 3.20 15.74 -8.07
CA TRP A 348 2.46 16.44 -7.02
C TRP A 348 2.25 17.91 -7.40
N GLY A 349 1.00 18.37 -7.36
CA GLY A 349 0.60 19.69 -7.85
C GLY A 349 0.83 20.86 -6.88
N ALA A 350 1.22 20.60 -5.62
CA ALA A 350 1.41 21.63 -4.58
C ALA A 350 0.23 22.62 -4.40
N LYS A 351 -1.02 22.17 -4.69
CA LYS A 351 -2.24 22.97 -4.57
C LYS A 351 -2.36 23.57 -3.15
N GLY A 352 -2.76 24.84 -3.07
CA GLY A 352 -2.95 25.55 -1.80
C GLY A 352 -1.67 26.18 -1.21
N LEU A 353 -0.47 25.89 -1.72
CA LEU A 353 0.74 26.57 -1.27
C LEU A 353 0.84 28.00 -1.85
N LYS A 354 1.23 28.94 -1.01
CA LYS A 354 1.59 30.32 -1.40
C LYS A 354 3.01 30.33 -1.98
N PRO A 355 3.43 31.39 -2.72
CA PRO A 355 4.82 31.56 -3.12
C PRO A 355 5.76 31.59 -1.91
N GLY A 356 6.92 30.93 -2.02
CA GLY A 356 7.91 30.83 -0.94
C GLY A 356 8.82 29.60 -1.02
N LYS A 357 9.77 29.51 -0.10
CA LYS A 357 10.62 28.31 0.11
C LYS A 357 9.94 27.34 1.08
N TYR A 358 10.01 26.05 0.79
CA TYR A 358 9.35 24.99 1.55
C TYR A 358 10.27 23.80 1.79
N VAL A 359 10.02 23.08 2.89
CA VAL A 359 10.58 21.75 3.17
C VAL A 359 9.48 20.71 2.94
N LEU A 360 9.75 19.75 2.06
CA LEU A 360 8.99 18.50 1.96
C LEU A 360 9.65 17.46 2.86
N ARG A 361 8.82 16.73 3.62
CA ARG A 361 9.20 15.60 4.47
C ARG A 361 8.39 14.37 4.07
N LEU A 362 9.06 13.25 3.88
CA LEU A 362 8.43 11.94 3.66
C LEU A 362 8.61 11.03 4.88
N GLN A 363 7.61 10.20 5.12
CA GLN A 363 7.72 9.01 5.98
C GLN A 363 7.05 7.82 5.29
N GLY A 364 7.75 6.69 5.27
CA GLY A 364 7.25 5.40 4.81
C GLY A 364 6.62 4.62 5.95
N THR A 365 5.70 3.72 5.60
CA THR A 365 5.13 2.71 6.48
C THR A 365 4.91 1.47 5.63
N ASP A 366 5.53 0.34 6.01
CA ASP A 366 5.44 -0.94 5.31
C ASP A 366 4.06 -1.62 5.52
N LEU A 367 3.97 -2.92 5.23
CA LEU A 367 2.76 -3.73 5.47
C LEU A 367 2.56 -4.05 6.97
N ASN A 368 3.64 -4.08 7.74
CA ASN A 368 3.68 -4.40 9.17
C ASN A 368 3.35 -3.21 10.09
N GLY A 369 3.44 -1.99 9.57
CA GLY A 369 3.29 -0.75 10.34
C GLY A 369 4.59 -0.14 10.83
N ASN A 370 5.78 -0.70 10.52
CA ASN A 370 7.06 -0.10 10.88
C ASN A 370 7.27 1.20 10.07
N LYS A 371 7.86 2.23 10.68
CA LYS A 371 7.86 3.59 10.14
C LYS A 371 9.26 4.10 9.85
N SER A 372 9.48 4.61 8.64
CA SER A 372 10.77 5.16 8.25
C SER A 372 11.19 6.32 9.15
N SER A 373 12.50 6.53 9.24
CA SER A 373 13.04 7.85 9.59
C SER A 373 12.57 8.89 8.56
N PHE A 374 12.54 10.16 8.95
CA PHE A 374 12.06 11.23 8.06
C PHE A 374 13.11 11.59 7.01
N SER A 375 12.78 11.40 5.73
CA SER A 375 13.57 11.93 4.62
C SER A 375 13.06 13.34 4.25
N THR A 376 13.94 14.29 3.92
CA THR A 376 13.54 15.67 3.58
C THR A 376 14.20 16.21 2.32
N THR A 377 13.55 17.18 1.67
CA THR A 377 14.10 17.94 0.54
C THR A 377 13.49 19.35 0.51
N LYS A 378 14.23 20.33 -0.01
CA LYS A 378 13.76 21.72 -0.16
C LYS A 378 13.24 21.98 -1.57
N PHE A 379 12.20 22.80 -1.69
CA PHE A 379 11.67 23.27 -2.97
C PHE A 379 11.15 24.71 -2.86
N THR A 380 10.94 25.37 -4.01
CA THR A 380 10.41 26.74 -4.08
C THR A 380 9.11 26.77 -4.89
N VAL A 381 8.08 27.39 -4.34
CA VAL A 381 6.86 27.76 -5.06
C VAL A 381 7.03 29.20 -5.56
N ARG A 382 6.91 29.45 -6.86
CA ARG A 382 6.87 30.80 -7.42
C ARG A 382 5.43 31.30 -7.52
N LYS A 383 5.27 32.63 -7.62
CA LYS A 383 4.02 33.24 -8.10
C LYS A 383 3.73 32.64 -9.48
N SER A 384 2.52 32.11 -9.66
CA SER A 384 2.02 31.67 -10.96
C SER A 384 1.62 32.92 -11.74
#